data_AF-X0YU96-F1
#
_entry.id   AF-X0YU96-F1
#
_cell.length_a   1.000
_cell.length_b   1.000
_cell.length_c   1.000
_cell.angle_alpha   90.00
_cell.angle_beta   90.00
_cell.angle_gamma   90.00
#
_symmetry.space_group_name_H-M   'P 1'
#
loop_
_entity.id
_entity.type
_entity.pdbx_description
1 polymer ?
#
loop_
_entity_poly.entity_id
_entity_poly.type
_entity_poly.pdbx_seq_one_letter_code
_entity_poly.pdbx_strand_id
1 'polypeptide(L)'
;MPEKISKITIYYVISTFITGLILLLYITLNYRNFSILGFLYFSVLILLADIFEAPLIKGGTVSVLSGLSLACLFLYGPSTASWVMLVILLNIREWLEKTPWYKFIFNVCQFLISIGLSGIIYKSINPTILIGTFKIDINHLLAILFILLFLTQLLIK
;
A
#
# COMPACT_ATOMS: atom_id res chain seq x y z
N MET A 1 24.77 15.15 10.35
CA MET A 1 25.50 15.18 9.07
C MET A 1 24.72 14.34 8.07
N PRO A 2 24.40 14.82 6.86
CA PRO A 2 23.77 13.96 5.86
C PRO A 2 24.73 12.80 5.52
N GLU A 3 24.26 11.57 5.68
CA GLU A 3 24.99 10.36 5.28
C GLU A 3 25.43 10.50 3.82
N LYS A 4 26.73 10.36 3.54
CA LYS A 4 27.25 10.39 2.17
C LYS A 4 26.78 9.11 1.47
N ILE A 5 25.79 9.23 0.59
CA ILE A 5 25.16 8.10 -0.09
C ILE A 5 26.19 7.42 -1.00
N SER A 6 26.33 6.10 -0.88
CA SER A 6 27.22 5.33 -1.75
C SER A 6 26.60 5.16 -3.14
N LYS A 7 27.44 5.07 -4.19
CA LYS A 7 26.97 4.79 -5.55
C LYS A 7 26.23 3.44 -5.63
N ILE A 8 26.67 2.45 -4.85
CA ILE A 8 26.06 1.11 -4.79
C ILE A 8 24.62 1.21 -4.26
N THR A 9 24.40 1.99 -3.21
CA THR A 9 23.06 2.24 -2.64
C THR A 9 22.13 2.85 -3.69
N ILE A 10 22.62 3.81 -4.48
CA ILE A 10 21.81 4.43 -5.54
C ILE A 10 21.44 3.42 -6.61
N TYR A 11 22.40 2.62 -7.10
CA TYR A 11 22.11 1.57 -8.08
C TYR A 11 21.10 0.54 -7.56
N TYR A 12 21.22 0.17 -6.29
CA TYR A 12 20.27 -0.74 -5.66
C TYR A 12 18.85 -0.17 -5.67
N VAL A 13 18.68 1.08 -5.24
CA VAL A 13 17.38 1.78 -5.21
C VAL A 13 16.79 1.94 -6.62
N ILE A 14 17.62 2.33 -7.60
CA ILE A 14 17.18 2.46 -9.00
C ILE A 14 16.73 1.10 -9.55
N SER A 15 17.49 0.04 -9.28
CA SER A 15 17.11 -1.31 -9.71
C SER A 15 15.77 -1.73 -9.10
N THR A 16 15.55 -1.49 -7.80
CA THR A 16 14.27 -1.80 -7.15
C THR A 16 13.12 -0.97 -7.71
N PHE A 17 13.37 0.30 -7.99
CA PHE A 17 12.39 1.20 -8.60
C PHE A 17 11.97 0.72 -9.99
N ILE A 18 12.93 0.36 -10.83
CA ILE A 18 12.66 -0.19 -12.16
C ILE A 18 11.88 -1.50 -12.06
N THR A 19 12.28 -2.42 -11.18
CA THR A 19 11.55 -3.69 -10.98
C THR A 19 10.12 -3.46 -10.50
N GLY A 20 9.91 -2.55 -9.55
CA GLY A 20 8.58 -2.19 -9.06
C GLY A 20 7.69 -1.59 -10.16
N LEU A 21 8.23 -0.70 -10.99
CA LEU A 21 7.51 -0.14 -12.13
C LEU A 21 7.16 -1.18 -13.19
N ILE A 22 8.10 -2.08 -13.52
CA ILE A 22 7.85 -3.17 -14.48
C ILE A 22 6.70 -4.06 -13.97
N LEU A 23 6.70 -4.42 -12.69
CA LEU A 23 5.62 -5.22 -12.10
C LEU A 23 4.29 -4.47 -12.07
N LEU A 24 4.28 -3.18 -11.73
CA LEU A 24 3.07 -2.35 -11.77
C LEU A 24 2.45 -2.34 -13.18
N LEU A 25 3.27 -2.08 -14.20
CA LEU A 25 2.82 -2.08 -15.60
C LEU A 25 2.32 -3.46 -16.01
N TYR A 26 3.07 -4.52 -15.71
CA TYR A 26 2.69 -5.90 -16.00
C TYR A 26 1.32 -6.24 -15.41
N ILE A 27 1.09 -5.91 -14.13
CA ILE A 27 -0.17 -6.26 -13.44
C ILE A 27 -1.33 -5.44 -13.95
N THR A 28 -1.12 -4.14 -14.16
CA THR A 28 -2.15 -3.25 -14.69
C THR A 28 -2.68 -3.75 -16.03
N LEU A 29 -1.78 -4.22 -16.90
CA LEU A 29 -2.14 -4.72 -18.23
C LEU A 29 -2.77 -6.12 -18.22
N ASN A 30 -2.26 -7.03 -17.37
CA ASN A 30 -2.65 -8.45 -17.40
C ASN A 30 -3.82 -8.81 -16.47
N TYR A 31 -4.03 -8.10 -15.36
CA TYR A 31 -5.10 -8.42 -14.41
C TYR A 31 -6.39 -7.67 -14.66
N ARG A 32 -6.32 -6.44 -15.19
CA ARG A 32 -7.48 -5.60 -15.55
C ARG A 32 -8.53 -5.44 -14.44
N ASN A 33 -8.14 -5.63 -13.18
CA ASN A 33 -9.01 -5.51 -12.00
C ASN A 33 -8.83 -4.17 -11.29
N PHE A 34 -8.58 -3.10 -12.06
CA PHE A 34 -8.49 -1.76 -11.50
C PHE A 34 -9.89 -1.23 -11.14
N SER A 35 -10.08 -0.86 -9.88
CA SER A 35 -11.30 -0.27 -9.35
C SER A 35 -11.05 1.17 -8.91
N ILE A 36 -11.73 2.13 -9.55
CA ILE A 36 -11.62 3.56 -9.21
C ILE A 36 -12.11 3.81 -7.78
N LEU A 37 -13.22 3.20 -7.38
CA LEU A 37 -13.76 3.32 -6.02
C LEU A 37 -12.80 2.71 -4.99
N GLY A 38 -12.26 1.53 -5.28
CA GLY A 38 -11.27 0.88 -4.42
C GLY A 38 -10.00 1.73 -4.29
N PHE A 39 -9.55 2.29 -5.40
CA PHE A 39 -8.41 3.22 -5.44
C PHE A 39 -8.66 4.43 -4.54
N LEU A 40 -9.74 5.18 -4.74
CA LEU A 40 -10.04 6.38 -3.96
C LEU A 40 -10.18 6.07 -2.46
N TYR A 41 -10.93 5.01 -2.14
CA TYR A 41 -11.18 4.62 -0.75
C TYR A 41 -9.89 4.20 -0.02
N PHE A 42 -9.13 3.25 -0.57
CA PHE A 42 -7.91 2.78 0.08
C PHE A 42 -6.79 3.82 0.05
N SER A 43 -6.76 4.72 -0.93
CA SER A 43 -5.84 5.86 -0.94
C SER A 43 -6.03 6.75 0.29
N VAL A 44 -7.28 7.08 0.63
CA VAL A 44 -7.60 7.85 1.84
C VAL A 44 -7.20 7.07 3.09
N LEU A 45 -7.55 5.78 3.17
CA LEU A 45 -7.19 4.96 4.34
C LEU A 45 -5.69 4.86 4.55
N ILE A 46 -4.90 4.72 3.48
CA ILE A 46 -3.44 4.62 3.57
C ILE A 46 -2.83 5.93 4.03
N LEU A 47 -3.28 7.06 3.50
CA LEU A 47 -2.79 8.37 3.96
C LEU A 47 -3.15 8.62 5.43
N LEU A 48 -4.27 8.07 5.90
CA LEU A 48 -4.65 8.12 7.32
C LEU A 48 -3.89 7.10 8.19
N ALA A 49 -3.37 6.01 7.61
CA ALA A 49 -2.72 4.93 8.36
C ALA A 49 -1.47 5.39 9.10
N ASP A 50 -0.78 6.41 8.58
CA ASP A 50 0.41 7.01 9.19
C ASP A 50 0.11 7.80 10.47
N ILE A 51 -1.19 8.03 10.77
CA ILE A 51 -1.65 8.59 12.05
C ILE A 51 -1.82 7.48 13.10
N PHE A 52 -2.04 6.23 12.66
CA PHE A 52 -2.42 5.10 13.52
C PHE A 52 -1.28 4.11 13.75
N GLU A 53 -0.04 4.59 13.91
CA GLU A 53 1.07 3.71 14.30
C GLU A 53 0.84 3.13 15.71
N ALA A 54 0.90 1.80 15.83
CA ALA A 54 0.76 1.12 17.11
C ALA A 54 2.15 0.89 17.74
N PRO A 55 2.45 1.50 18.91
CA PRO A 55 3.73 1.29 19.58
C PRO A 55 3.81 -0.12 20.17
N LEU A 56 4.98 -0.75 20.02
CA LEU A 56 5.26 -2.06 20.58
C LEU A 56 5.84 -1.96 21.99
N ILE A 57 5.49 -2.93 22.85
CA ILE A 57 5.93 -3.02 24.25
C ILE A 57 7.47 -3.07 24.38
N LYS A 58 8.16 -3.63 23.38
CA LYS A 58 9.64 -3.76 23.36
C LYS A 58 10.35 -2.67 22.56
N GLY A 59 9.67 -1.58 22.23
CA GLY A 59 10.17 -0.53 21.35
C GLY A 59 9.92 -0.86 19.86
N GLY A 60 9.76 0.20 19.06
CA GLY A 60 9.34 0.14 17.66
C GLY A 60 7.83 0.35 17.48
N THR A 61 7.40 0.48 16.23
CA THR A 61 5.99 0.65 15.84
C THR A 61 5.60 -0.40 14.79
N VAL A 62 4.34 -0.85 14.81
CA VAL A 62 3.78 -1.67 13.73
C VAL A 62 2.93 -0.76 12.84
N SER A 63 3.21 -0.83 11.54
CA SER A 63 2.45 -0.06 10.55
C SER A 63 1.16 -0.78 10.15
N VAL A 64 0.05 -0.05 10.26
CA VAL A 64 -1.29 -0.46 9.78
C VAL A 64 -1.32 -0.62 8.26
N LEU A 65 -0.35 -0.03 7.55
CA LEU A 65 -0.24 -0.03 6.08
C LEU A 65 -0.23 -1.45 5.49
N SER A 66 0.46 -2.39 6.13
CA SER A 66 0.56 -3.78 5.67
C SER A 66 -0.79 -4.51 5.67
N GLY A 67 -1.65 -4.23 6.64
CA GLY A 67 -3.01 -4.77 6.70
C GLY A 67 -3.89 -4.18 5.61
N LEU A 68 -3.79 -2.86 5.40
CA LEU A 68 -4.54 -2.16 4.35
C LEU A 68 -4.14 -2.61 2.94
N SER A 69 -2.84 -2.79 2.69
CA SER A 69 -2.34 -3.25 1.40
C SER A 69 -2.83 -4.66 1.07
N LEU A 70 -2.80 -5.56 2.05
CA LEU A 70 -3.32 -6.93 1.92
C LEU A 70 -4.84 -6.94 1.70
N ALA A 71 -5.59 -6.16 2.48
CA ALA A 71 -7.03 -6.04 2.32
C ALA A 71 -7.41 -5.51 0.93
N CYS A 72 -6.72 -4.48 0.43
CA CYS A 72 -6.94 -3.96 -0.91
C CYS A 72 -6.63 -5.01 -1.99
N LEU A 73 -5.55 -5.79 -1.82
CA LEU A 73 -5.17 -6.85 -2.75
C LEU A 73 -6.27 -7.91 -2.84
N PHE A 74 -6.83 -8.36 -1.73
CA PHE A 74 -7.89 -9.38 -1.76
C PHE A 74 -9.22 -8.84 -2.29
N LEU A 75 -9.64 -7.65 -1.83
CA LEU A 75 -10.94 -7.09 -2.17
C LEU A 75 -11.00 -6.56 -3.61
N TYR A 76 -9.96 -5.84 -4.04
CA TYR A 76 -9.94 -5.14 -5.33
C TYR A 76 -8.85 -5.62 -6.27
N GLY A 77 -8.04 -6.58 -5.85
CA GLY A 77 -7.07 -7.21 -6.72
C GLY A 77 -5.72 -6.50 -6.76
N PRO A 78 -4.69 -7.18 -7.30
CA PRO A 78 -3.33 -6.66 -7.34
C PRO A 78 -3.18 -5.37 -8.16
N SER A 79 -3.96 -5.14 -9.23
CA SER A 79 -3.85 -3.88 -9.99
C SER A 79 -4.25 -2.68 -9.13
N THR A 80 -5.44 -2.71 -8.53
CA THR A 80 -5.91 -1.63 -7.64
C THR A 80 -4.94 -1.43 -6.48
N ALA A 81 -4.53 -2.52 -5.81
CA ALA A 81 -3.64 -2.44 -4.66
C ALA A 81 -2.26 -1.86 -4.99
N SER A 82 -1.68 -2.21 -6.14
CA SER A 82 -0.40 -1.64 -6.58
C SER A 82 -0.50 -0.13 -6.84
N TRP A 83 -1.58 0.33 -7.48
CA TRP A 83 -1.80 1.77 -7.70
C TRP A 83 -2.03 2.53 -6.39
N VAL A 84 -2.79 1.93 -5.47
CA VAL A 84 -3.02 2.49 -4.14
C VAL A 84 -1.70 2.68 -3.36
N MET A 85 -0.74 1.76 -3.45
CA MET A 85 0.56 1.94 -2.78
C MET A 85 1.38 3.12 -3.32
N LEU A 86 1.21 3.50 -4.59
CA LEU A 86 1.90 4.68 -5.13
C LEU A 86 1.44 5.97 -4.45
N VAL A 87 0.22 6.01 -3.92
CA VAL A 87 -0.32 7.19 -3.22
C VAL A 87 0.50 7.54 -1.98
N ILE A 88 1.22 6.59 -1.40
CA ILE A 88 2.15 6.83 -0.29
C ILE A 88 3.17 7.92 -0.67
N LEU A 89 3.60 7.99 -1.93
CA LEU A 89 4.52 9.04 -2.39
C LEU A 89 3.97 10.46 -2.23
N LEU A 90 2.65 10.62 -2.08
CA LEU A 90 2.02 11.92 -1.82
C LEU A 90 2.05 12.30 -0.34
N ASN A 91 2.51 11.43 0.56
CA ASN A 91 2.62 11.76 1.97
C ASN A 91 3.77 12.76 2.19
N ILE A 92 3.42 14.04 2.22
CA ILE A 92 4.34 15.16 2.44
C ILE A 92 5.10 15.02 3.76
N ARG A 93 4.49 14.40 4.79
CA ARG A 93 5.15 14.21 6.10
C ARG A 93 6.41 13.38 5.96
N GLU A 94 6.39 12.29 5.18
CA GLU A 94 7.58 11.45 4.94
C GLU A 94 8.68 12.18 4.17
N TRP A 95 8.32 13.12 3.29
CA TRP A 95 9.30 13.96 2.60
C TRP A 95 9.90 15.05 3.49
N LEU A 96 9.15 15.52 4.49
CA LEU A 96 9.58 16.55 5.45
C LEU A 96 10.28 15.98 6.68
N GLU A 97 9.94 14.74 7.06
CA GLU A 97 10.66 14.01 8.09
C GLU A 97 12.07 13.64 7.60
N LYS A 98 12.98 13.38 8.54
CA LYS A 98 14.42 13.16 8.27
C LYS A 98 14.69 11.85 7.52
N THR A 99 13.68 11.12 7.06
CA THR A 99 13.81 9.88 6.30
C THR A 99 14.49 10.21 4.97
N PRO A 100 15.69 9.66 4.70
CA PRO A 100 16.36 9.95 3.43
C PRO A 100 15.50 9.48 2.25
N TRP A 101 15.30 10.35 1.26
CA TRP A 101 14.43 10.13 0.10
C TRP A 101 14.62 8.76 -0.57
N TYR A 102 15.88 8.28 -0.66
CA TYR A 102 16.20 7.02 -1.31
C TYR A 102 15.69 5.80 -0.52
N LYS A 103 15.63 5.88 0.82
CA LYS A 103 15.03 4.83 1.66
C LYS A 103 13.50 4.82 1.50
N PHE A 104 12.91 6.01 1.41
CA PHE A 104 11.46 6.15 1.21
C PHE A 104 11.02 5.57 -0.14
N ILE A 105 11.66 5.98 -1.24
CA ILE A 105 11.38 5.44 -2.58
C ILE A 105 11.59 3.92 -2.61
N PHE A 106 12.68 3.44 -2.02
CA PHE A 106 12.96 2.00 -1.93
C PHE A 106 11.82 1.24 -1.24
N ASN A 107 11.33 1.74 -0.10
CA ASN A 107 10.24 1.11 0.64
C ASN A 107 8.94 1.05 -0.18
N VAL A 108 8.57 2.15 -0.84
CA VAL A 108 7.38 2.17 -1.73
C VAL A 108 7.52 1.15 -2.85
N CYS A 109 8.69 1.05 -3.47
CA CYS A 109 8.94 0.06 -4.52
C CYS A 109 8.92 -1.37 -4.02
N GLN A 110 9.38 -1.63 -2.79
CA GLN A 110 9.26 -2.96 -2.16
C GLN A 110 7.79 -3.36 -1.97
N PHE A 111 6.90 -2.42 -1.62
CA PHE A 111 5.45 -2.69 -1.58
C PHE A 111 4.90 -3.06 -2.97
N LEU A 112 5.29 -2.32 -4.02
CA LEU A 112 4.89 -2.66 -5.40
C LEU A 112 5.33 -4.06 -5.80
N ILE A 113 6.58 -4.42 -5.51
CA ILE A 113 7.13 -5.74 -5.80
C ILE A 113 6.37 -6.81 -5.01
N SER A 114 6.16 -6.60 -3.71
CA SER A 114 5.51 -7.55 -2.82
C SER A 114 4.05 -7.82 -3.24
N ILE A 115 3.25 -6.77 -3.42
CA ILE A 115 1.87 -6.88 -3.92
C ILE A 115 1.88 -7.56 -5.28
N GLY A 116 2.82 -7.16 -6.14
CA GLY A 116 2.80 -7.62 -7.50
C GLY A 116 3.12 -9.11 -7.65
N LEU A 117 4.18 -9.55 -6.99
CA LEU A 117 4.53 -10.97 -6.91
C LEU A 117 3.44 -11.77 -6.18
N SER A 118 2.86 -11.24 -5.10
CA SER A 118 1.77 -11.91 -4.39
C SER A 118 0.57 -12.15 -5.30
N GLY A 119 0.18 -11.16 -6.11
CA GLY A 119 -0.88 -11.32 -7.11
C GLY A 119 -0.56 -12.42 -8.14
N ILE A 120 0.67 -12.41 -8.67
CA ILE A 120 1.16 -13.41 -9.63
C ILE A 120 1.14 -14.82 -9.05
N ILE A 121 1.70 -14.99 -7.87
CA ILE A 121 1.77 -16.29 -7.18
C ILE A 121 0.36 -16.79 -6.88
N TYR A 122 -0.51 -15.92 -6.34
CA TYR A 122 -1.88 -16.32 -6.00
C TYR A 122 -2.66 -16.79 -7.24
N LYS A 123 -2.60 -16.04 -8.34
CA LYS A 123 -3.28 -16.45 -9.59
C LYS A 123 -2.69 -17.73 -10.16
N SER A 124 -1.38 -17.95 -10.01
CA SER A 124 -0.72 -19.17 -10.47
C SER A 124 -1.16 -20.41 -9.68
N ILE A 125 -1.35 -20.27 -8.37
CA ILE A 125 -1.81 -21.36 -7.50
C ILE A 125 -3.31 -21.59 -7.65
N ASN A 126 -4.10 -20.52 -7.79
CA ASN A 126 -5.55 -20.55 -7.84
C ASN A 126 -6.09 -19.87 -9.12
N PRO A 127 -5.92 -20.48 -10.30
CA PRO A 127 -6.28 -19.84 -11.57
C PRO A 127 -7.79 -19.59 -11.73
N THR A 128 -8.62 -20.31 -10.97
CA THR A 128 -10.08 -20.22 -11.00
C THR A 128 -10.65 -19.17 -10.04
N ILE A 129 -9.89 -18.74 -9.03
CA ILE A 129 -10.35 -17.77 -8.03
C ILE A 129 -10.15 -16.36 -8.59
N LEU A 130 -11.25 -15.62 -8.70
CA LEU A 130 -11.23 -14.24 -9.16
C LEU A 130 -10.87 -13.29 -8.00
N ILE A 131 -9.59 -12.89 -7.92
CA ILE A 131 -9.14 -11.82 -7.03
C ILE A 131 -9.69 -10.47 -7.52
N GLY A 132 -10.22 -9.66 -6.60
CA GLY A 132 -10.70 -8.32 -6.96
C GLY A 132 -12.12 -8.25 -7.49
N THR A 133 -12.95 -9.27 -7.21
CA THR A 133 -14.37 -9.30 -7.60
C THR A 133 -15.28 -8.59 -6.62
N PHE A 134 -14.75 -8.08 -5.51
CA PHE A 134 -15.55 -7.38 -4.52
C PHE A 134 -15.97 -6.03 -5.08
N LYS A 135 -17.27 -5.89 -5.36
CA LYS A 135 -17.90 -4.60 -5.65
C LYS A 135 -18.40 -4.02 -4.34
N ILE A 136 -17.66 -3.07 -3.78
CA ILE A 136 -18.16 -2.30 -2.63
C ILE A 136 -19.22 -1.33 -3.16
N ASP A 137 -20.44 -1.48 -2.63
CA ASP A 137 -21.53 -0.53 -2.85
C ASP A 137 -21.49 0.60 -1.79
N ILE A 138 -22.17 1.71 -2.05
CA ILE A 138 -22.10 2.92 -1.20
C ILE A 138 -22.53 2.65 0.25
N ASN A 139 -23.40 1.66 0.46
CA ASN A 139 -23.85 1.22 1.77
C ASN A 139 -22.73 0.57 2.60
N HIS A 140 -21.80 -0.14 1.95
CA HIS A 140 -20.65 -0.74 2.61
C HIS A 140 -19.63 0.34 3.03
N LEU A 141 -19.45 1.37 2.19
CA LEU A 141 -18.64 2.54 2.52
C LEU A 141 -19.19 3.26 3.75
N LEU A 142 -20.51 3.49 3.80
CA LEU A 142 -21.17 4.11 4.95
C LEU A 142 -21.05 3.27 6.22
N ALA A 143 -21.19 1.94 6.11
CA ALA A 143 -21.05 1.04 7.26
C ALA A 143 -19.64 1.07 7.84
N ILE A 144 -18.59 1.07 7.01
CA ILE A 144 -17.21 1.12 7.49
C ILE A 144 -16.89 2.48 8.08
N LEU A 145 -17.35 3.58 7.46
CA LEU A 145 -17.21 4.93 8.00
C LEU A 145 -17.85 5.04 9.39
N PHE A 146 -19.04 4.45 9.56
CA PHE A 146 -19.75 4.41 10.83
C PHE A 146 -18.99 3.62 11.89
N ILE A 147 -18.45 2.45 11.53
CA ILE A 147 -17.62 1.63 12.44
C ILE A 147 -16.35 2.40 12.85
N LEU A 148 -15.69 3.10 11.92
CA LEU A 148 -14.51 3.93 12.21
C LEU A 148 -14.85 5.09 13.15
N LEU A 149 -15.96 5.80 12.91
CA LEU A 149 -16.44 6.87 13.79
C LEU A 149 -16.81 6.34 15.17
N PHE A 150 -17.42 5.16 15.24
CA PHE A 150 -17.78 4.52 16.50
C PHE A 150 -16.55 4.08 17.31
N LEU A 151 -15.58 3.43 16.66
CA LEU A 151 -14.33 3.00 17.30
C LEU A 151 -13.50 4.20 17.78
N THR A 152 -13.43 5.28 16.99
CA THR A 152 -12.72 6.50 17.39
C THR A 152 -13.39 7.20 18.57
N GLN A 153 -14.72 7.24 18.63
CA GLN A 153 -15.42 7.76 19.82
C GLN A 153 -15.21 6.90 21.08
N LEU A 154 -15.06 5.58 20.92
CA LEU A 154 -14.75 4.67 22.02
C LEU A 154 -13.32 4.82 22.55
N LEU A 155 -12.36 5.13 21.69
CA LEU A 155 -10.95 5.33 22.04
C LEU A 155 -10.65 6.70 22.66
N ILE A 156 -11.56 7.67 22.53
CA ILE A 156 -11.44 9.04 23.07
C ILE A 156 -12.09 9.16 24.47
N LYS A 157 -12.66 8.08 25.01
CA LYS A 157 -13.08 7.98 26.42
C LYS A 157 -12.05 7.24 27.26
#